data_AF-J7SB06-F1
#
_entry.id   AF-J7SB06-F1
#
_cell.length_a   1.000
_cell.length_b   1.000
_cell.length_c   1.000
_cell.angle_alpha   90.00
_cell.angle_beta   90.00
_cell.angle_gamma   90.00
#
_symmetry.space_group_name_H-M   'P 1'
#
loop_
_entity.id
_entity.type
_entity.pdbx_description
1 polymer ?
#
loop_
_entity_poly.entity_id
_entity_poly.type
_entity_poly.pdbx_seq_one_letter_code
_entity_poly.pdbx_strand_id
1 'polypeptide(L)'
;MSATTTAVTFANKCVLHIWGHADEGTPSLVSPSSIALIWYLNSLPRELRDDFEIVCSNNTDLSMTKELPVLFINSPNGIVTRQRCGFIDIIRYIDTQQQGHKKTSSSNQQNLLESALLTYTMTELTLLTDYQLYLNGKNYSNFTNKVFSKLLYWPMWYNTPLNNRALTRKRYYVHDSPHKILDTEMEGFENIHIDEKHEHDPSMAHSKTFKLTKYKKMQNKKTLQNLQDDMNYNKRFVEVLNDWFEVAKDVPSIYDGEGSCSSPTYLLLLANLYIQMELPNGSKIKEYLSSVEHWDKISNDLEYLKTSGYGEMIIQKDGSIDRNGGLQLQPAKFNEQGNIITSLYNYITWYL
;
A
#
# COMPACT_ATOMS: atom_id res chain seq x y z
N MET A 1 33.50 -29.04 19.89
CA MET A 1 32.07 -29.02 20.25
C MET A 1 31.37 -28.18 19.21
N SER A 2 30.71 -28.83 18.24
CA SER A 2 29.97 -28.15 17.17
C SER A 2 28.58 -27.83 17.71
N ALA A 3 28.21 -26.55 17.74
CA ALA A 3 26.88 -26.12 18.12
C ALA A 3 25.92 -26.50 17.00
N THR A 4 25.05 -27.47 17.25
CA THR A 4 23.90 -27.79 16.41
C THR A 4 22.94 -26.61 16.47
N THR A 5 23.04 -25.71 15.48
CA THR A 5 22.00 -24.72 15.21
C THR A 5 20.74 -25.50 14.80
N THR A 6 19.82 -25.71 15.73
CA THR A 6 18.48 -26.21 15.42
C THR A 6 17.80 -25.17 14.53
N ALA A 7 17.57 -25.54 13.27
CA ALA A 7 16.89 -24.69 12.30
C ALA A 7 15.48 -24.34 12.82
N VAL A 8 15.16 -23.05 12.84
CA VAL A 8 13.84 -22.57 13.29
C VAL A 8 12.92 -22.60 12.08
N THR A 9 11.94 -23.50 12.11
CA THR A 9 10.94 -23.68 11.04
C THR A 9 9.55 -23.47 11.62
N PHE A 10 8.66 -22.88 10.84
CA PHE A 10 7.24 -22.77 11.19
C PHE A 10 6.60 -24.16 11.14
N ALA A 11 5.76 -24.46 12.13
CA ALA A 11 5.01 -25.72 12.15
C ALA A 11 3.96 -25.83 11.01
N ASN A 12 3.65 -24.70 10.36
CA ASN A 12 2.61 -24.56 9.34
C ASN A 12 3.16 -23.78 8.14
N LYS A 13 2.85 -24.23 6.93
CA LYS A 13 3.12 -23.46 5.71
C LYS A 13 2.23 -22.23 5.66
N CYS A 14 2.80 -21.10 5.26
CA CYS A 14 2.10 -19.83 5.20
C CYS A 14 2.02 -19.32 3.75
N VAL A 15 0.83 -18.97 3.29
CA VAL A 15 0.61 -18.43 1.93
C VAL A 15 0.21 -16.96 2.04
N LEU A 16 1.04 -16.06 1.54
CA LEU A 16 0.83 -14.62 1.56
C LEU A 16 0.25 -14.15 0.22
N HIS A 17 -0.98 -13.65 0.27
CA HIS A 17 -1.66 -13.05 -0.86
C HIS A 17 -1.45 -11.52 -0.87
N ILE A 18 -0.96 -10.98 -1.98
CA ILE A 18 -0.62 -9.56 -2.12
C ILE A 18 -1.19 -8.93 -3.40
N TRP A 19 -1.11 -7.59 -3.46
CA TRP A 19 -1.19 -6.85 -4.73
C TRP A 19 0.14 -6.94 -5.47
N GLY A 20 0.14 -7.47 -6.69
CA GLY A 20 1.36 -7.64 -7.48
C GLY A 20 1.14 -8.02 -8.93
N HIS A 21 2.18 -7.85 -9.73
CA HIS A 21 2.23 -8.28 -11.12
C HIS A 21 2.77 -9.71 -11.16
N ALA A 22 1.89 -10.71 -11.24
CA ALA A 22 2.28 -12.12 -11.28
C ALA A 22 3.27 -12.41 -12.42
N ASP A 23 3.15 -11.69 -13.54
CA ASP A 23 4.04 -11.82 -14.69
C ASP A 23 5.44 -11.22 -14.50
N GLU A 24 5.62 -10.32 -13.54
CA GLU A 24 6.92 -9.73 -13.24
C GLU A 24 7.47 -10.27 -11.91
N GLY A 25 6.63 -10.94 -11.14
CA GLY A 25 6.93 -11.39 -9.78
C GLY A 25 6.99 -10.25 -8.79
N THR A 26 6.60 -9.02 -9.15
CA THR A 26 6.81 -7.81 -8.33
C THR A 26 5.53 -7.39 -7.57
N PRO A 27 5.63 -6.89 -6.32
CA PRO A 27 4.52 -6.23 -5.67
C PRO A 27 4.16 -4.93 -6.39
N SER A 28 2.88 -4.59 -6.41
CA SER A 28 2.39 -3.42 -7.12
C SER A 28 2.45 -2.16 -6.26
N LEU A 29 2.72 -1.00 -6.89
CA LEU A 29 2.77 0.31 -6.23
C LEU A 29 1.41 0.76 -5.65
N VAL A 30 0.33 0.01 -5.87
CA VAL A 30 -1.00 0.32 -5.29
C VAL A 30 -1.11 -0.05 -3.81
N SER A 31 -0.14 -0.79 -3.25
CA SER A 31 -0.20 -1.27 -1.87
C SER A 31 1.15 -1.16 -1.14
N PRO A 32 1.37 -0.11 -0.31
CA PRO A 32 2.58 0.03 0.49
C PRO A 32 2.79 -1.18 1.43
N SER A 33 1.71 -1.69 2.01
CA SER A 33 1.75 -2.85 2.89
C SER A 33 2.23 -4.13 2.19
N SER A 34 1.87 -4.34 0.92
CA SER A 34 2.35 -5.50 0.15
C SER A 34 3.86 -5.41 -0.08
N ILE A 35 4.36 -4.23 -0.46
CA ILE A 35 5.80 -3.98 -0.67
C ILE A 35 6.58 -4.18 0.63
N ALA A 36 6.12 -3.55 1.71
CA ALA A 36 6.78 -3.63 3.02
C ALA A 36 6.85 -5.07 3.55
N LEU A 37 5.81 -5.90 3.33
CA LEU A 37 5.84 -7.32 3.72
C LEU A 37 6.87 -8.11 2.91
N ILE A 38 6.98 -7.85 1.61
CA ILE A 38 7.99 -8.54 0.79
C ILE A 38 9.40 -8.16 1.25
N TRP A 39 9.66 -6.88 1.53
CA TRP A 39 10.95 -6.46 2.09
C TRP A 39 11.21 -7.10 3.45
N TYR A 40 10.21 -7.13 4.33
CA TYR A 40 10.34 -7.74 5.65
C TYR A 40 10.60 -9.26 5.58
N LEU A 41 9.82 -9.99 4.78
CA LEU A 41 10.01 -11.43 4.59
C LEU A 41 11.35 -11.75 3.95
N ASN A 42 11.80 -10.93 3.00
CA ASN A 42 13.14 -11.07 2.47
C ASN A 42 14.19 -10.80 3.56
N SER A 43 13.98 -9.89 4.51
CA SER A 43 14.91 -9.64 5.64
C SER A 43 15.05 -10.83 6.61
N LEU A 44 14.14 -11.80 6.56
CA LEU A 44 14.18 -12.95 7.43
C LEU A 44 15.28 -13.96 7.04
N PRO A 45 15.82 -14.71 8.03
CA PRO A 45 16.67 -15.87 7.77
C PRO A 45 16.02 -16.85 6.79
N ARG A 46 16.83 -17.48 5.94
CA ARG A 46 16.37 -18.40 4.87
C ARG A 46 15.46 -19.51 5.39
N GLU A 47 15.79 -20.12 6.53
CA GLU A 47 15.01 -21.21 7.14
C GLU A 47 13.55 -20.80 7.40
N LEU A 48 13.33 -19.56 7.83
CA LEU A 48 12.00 -19.00 8.07
C LEU A 48 11.33 -18.56 6.77
N ARG A 49 12.11 -18.14 5.78
CA ARG A 49 11.62 -17.72 4.47
C ARG A 49 11.02 -18.87 3.66
N ASP A 50 11.62 -20.06 3.77
CA ASP A 50 11.18 -21.26 3.06
C ASP A 50 9.78 -21.75 3.48
N ASP A 51 9.26 -21.25 4.61
CA ASP A 51 7.91 -21.52 5.09
C ASP A 51 6.83 -20.59 4.50
N PHE A 52 7.24 -19.57 3.74
CA PHE A 52 6.34 -18.62 3.08
C PHE A 52 6.28 -18.82 1.57
N GLU A 53 5.06 -18.90 1.07
CA GLU A 53 4.73 -18.90 -0.35
C GLU A 53 4.01 -17.58 -0.69
N ILE A 54 4.43 -16.88 -1.73
CA ILE A 54 3.81 -15.62 -2.15
C ILE A 54 2.89 -15.85 -3.34
N VAL A 55 1.69 -15.26 -3.29
CA VAL A 55 0.70 -15.32 -4.36
C VAL A 55 0.22 -13.91 -4.71
N CYS A 56 0.50 -13.47 -5.94
CA CYS A 56 -0.06 -12.23 -6.51
C CYS A 56 -1.52 -12.46 -6.96
N SER A 57 -2.42 -12.66 -6.00
CA SER A 57 -3.83 -12.97 -6.29
C SER A 57 -4.65 -11.79 -6.80
N ASN A 58 -4.29 -10.56 -6.40
CA ASN A 58 -5.02 -9.32 -6.70
C ASN A 58 -6.52 -9.40 -6.42
N ASN A 59 -6.95 -10.31 -5.53
CA ASN A 59 -8.34 -10.57 -5.22
C ASN A 59 -8.62 -10.27 -3.75
N THR A 60 -9.31 -9.17 -3.47
CA THR A 60 -9.67 -8.79 -2.11
C THR A 60 -10.78 -9.66 -1.52
N ASP A 61 -11.50 -10.45 -2.32
CA ASP A 61 -12.55 -11.34 -1.81
C ASP A 61 -12.02 -12.48 -0.95
N LEU A 62 -10.74 -12.80 -1.09
CA LEU A 62 -10.03 -13.76 -0.22
C LEU A 62 -9.89 -13.24 1.22
N SER A 63 -9.97 -11.93 1.41
CA SER A 63 -9.80 -11.27 2.69
C SER A 63 -11.12 -11.09 3.43
N MET A 64 -11.16 -11.45 4.73
CA MET A 64 -12.31 -11.16 5.59
C MET A 64 -12.57 -9.65 5.71
N THR A 65 -11.51 -8.83 5.62
CA THR A 65 -11.60 -7.37 5.68
C THR A 65 -11.75 -6.72 4.30
N LYS A 66 -11.83 -7.51 3.21
CA LYS A 66 -11.81 -7.03 1.83
C LYS A 66 -10.58 -6.18 1.48
N GLU A 67 -9.47 -6.43 2.17
CA GLU A 67 -8.19 -5.75 1.95
C GLU A 67 -7.05 -6.77 1.78
N LEU A 68 -6.10 -6.46 0.90
CA LEU A 68 -4.82 -7.16 0.79
C LEU A 68 -3.72 -6.25 1.37
N PRO A 69 -2.68 -6.79 2.02
CA PRO A 69 -2.26 -8.20 2.02
C PRO A 69 -3.01 -9.10 3.02
N VAL A 70 -3.00 -10.41 2.76
CA VAL A 70 -3.57 -11.42 3.66
C VAL A 70 -2.73 -12.70 3.73
N LEU A 71 -2.49 -13.20 4.94
CA LEU A 71 -1.76 -14.44 5.21
C LEU A 71 -2.73 -15.58 5.53
N PHE A 72 -2.64 -16.68 4.79
CA PHE A 72 -3.27 -17.96 5.12
C PHE A 72 -2.28 -18.87 5.83
N ILE A 73 -2.71 -19.41 6.97
CA ILE A 73 -1.92 -20.33 7.79
C ILE A 73 -2.48 -21.73 7.54
N ASN A 74 -1.72 -22.53 6.79
CA ASN A 74 -2.16 -23.85 6.35
C ASN A 74 -1.64 -24.94 7.27
N SER A 75 -2.51 -25.89 7.60
CA SER A 75 -2.10 -27.17 8.19
C SER A 75 -1.11 -27.89 7.24
N PRO A 76 -0.27 -28.82 7.75
CA PRO A 76 0.55 -29.69 6.91
C PRO A 76 -0.24 -30.40 5.79
N ASN A 77 -1.55 -30.58 5.95
CA ASN A 77 -2.44 -31.19 4.96
C ASN A 77 -2.98 -30.18 3.91
N GLY A 78 -2.48 -28.93 3.90
CA GLY A 78 -2.88 -27.89 2.94
C GLY A 78 -4.23 -27.21 3.22
N ILE A 79 -4.87 -27.52 4.35
CA ILE A 79 -6.15 -26.92 4.75
C ILE A 79 -5.87 -25.58 5.44
N VAL A 80 -6.53 -24.51 4.98
CA VAL A 80 -6.47 -23.19 5.64
C VAL A 80 -7.08 -23.32 7.04
N THR A 81 -6.26 -23.07 8.06
CA THR A 81 -6.70 -23.15 9.46
C THR A 81 -7.05 -21.79 10.04
N ARG A 82 -6.31 -20.75 9.64
CA ARG A 82 -6.44 -19.38 10.16
C ARG A 82 -6.00 -18.37 9.10
N GLN A 83 -6.49 -17.15 9.26
CA GLN A 83 -6.17 -16.02 8.41
C GLN A 83 -5.72 -14.81 9.24
N ARG A 84 -4.79 -14.01 8.71
CA ARG A 84 -4.38 -12.70 9.26
C ARG A 84 -4.47 -11.67 8.15
N CYS A 85 -5.26 -10.62 8.36
CA CYS A 85 -5.56 -9.60 7.34
C CYS A 85 -4.82 -8.30 7.68
N GLY A 86 -4.16 -7.71 6.69
CA GLY A 86 -3.42 -6.46 6.88
C GLY A 86 -2.05 -6.65 7.50
N PHE A 87 -1.19 -5.65 7.30
CA PHE A 87 0.22 -5.70 7.66
C PHE A 87 0.46 -5.95 9.16
N ILE A 88 -0.21 -5.21 10.04
CA ILE A 88 0.03 -5.26 11.50
C ILE A 88 -0.25 -6.67 12.04
N ASP A 89 -1.36 -7.28 11.63
CA ASP A 89 -1.74 -8.62 12.08
C ASP A 89 -0.80 -9.72 11.55
N ILE A 90 -0.31 -9.54 10.32
CA ILE A 90 0.65 -10.46 9.69
C ILE A 90 2.00 -10.36 10.39
N ILE A 91 2.53 -9.15 10.58
CA ILE A 91 3.80 -8.91 11.30
C ILE A 91 3.72 -9.46 12.72
N ARG A 92 2.66 -9.12 13.46
CA ARG A 92 2.45 -9.64 14.82
C ARG A 92 2.42 -11.17 14.85
N TYR A 93 1.81 -11.81 13.86
CA TYR A 93 1.85 -13.27 13.76
C TYR A 93 3.27 -13.77 13.55
N ILE A 94 3.99 -13.22 12.57
CA ILE A 94 5.38 -13.63 12.26
C ILE A 94 6.28 -13.44 13.49
N ASP A 95 6.22 -12.27 14.14
CA ASP A 95 6.98 -11.96 15.34
C ASP A 95 6.67 -12.93 16.48
N THR A 96 5.39 -13.28 16.71
CA THR A 96 5.03 -14.25 17.77
C THR A 96 5.60 -15.65 17.51
N GLN A 97 5.69 -16.07 16.24
CA GLN A 97 6.29 -17.36 15.89
C GLN A 97 7.82 -17.33 16.07
N GLN A 98 8.47 -16.20 15.81
CA GLN A 98 9.90 -16.02 16.08
C GLN A 98 10.22 -15.95 17.58
N GLN A 99 9.43 -15.19 18.35
CA GLN A 99 9.63 -14.95 19.78
C GLN A 99 9.36 -16.18 20.65
N GLY A 100 8.64 -17.18 20.13
CA GLY A 100 8.57 -18.52 20.74
C GLY A 100 9.95 -19.15 21.03
N HIS A 101 11.00 -18.64 20.40
CA HIS A 101 12.38 -19.09 20.57
C HIS A 101 13.36 -18.07 21.19
N LYS A 102 13.01 -16.78 21.29
CA LYS A 102 13.84 -15.76 21.97
C LYS A 102 12.96 -14.69 22.62
N LYS A 103 12.98 -14.62 23.96
CA LYS A 103 12.52 -13.44 24.72
C LYS A 103 13.44 -12.27 24.34
N THR A 104 12.98 -11.35 23.52
CA THR A 104 13.67 -10.08 23.28
C THR A 104 13.48 -9.20 24.51
N SER A 105 14.60 -8.70 25.03
CA SER A 105 14.69 -7.87 26.24
C SER A 105 14.29 -6.41 26.00
N SER A 106 13.39 -6.12 25.06
CA SER A 106 12.93 -4.76 24.83
C SER A 106 12.06 -4.30 25.99
N SER A 107 12.25 -3.05 26.44
CA SER A 107 11.43 -2.51 27.52
C SER A 107 9.98 -2.39 27.05
N ASN A 108 9.01 -2.58 27.96
CA ASN A 108 7.58 -2.45 27.65
C ASN A 108 7.25 -1.10 26.98
N GLN A 109 8.01 -0.06 27.30
CA GLN A 109 7.88 1.27 26.71
C GLN A 109 8.32 1.32 25.24
N GLN A 110 9.44 0.68 24.88
CA GLN A 110 9.90 0.63 23.49
C GLN A 110 8.91 -0.12 22.60
N ASN A 111 8.37 -1.25 23.07
CA ASN A 111 7.37 -2.01 22.32
C ASN A 111 6.07 -1.21 22.12
N LEU A 112 5.67 -0.40 23.11
CA LEU A 112 4.52 0.47 22.99
C LEU A 112 4.75 1.59 21.96
N LEU A 113 5.92 2.23 22.00
CA LEU A 113 6.28 3.28 21.03
C LEU A 113 6.39 2.73 19.61
N GLU A 114 6.99 1.55 19.42
CA GLU A 114 7.06 0.88 18.12
C GLU A 114 5.65 0.56 17.58
N SER A 115 4.76 0.02 18.43
CA SER A 115 3.37 -0.23 18.03
C SER A 115 2.60 1.05 17.71
N ALA A 116 2.89 2.15 18.43
CA ALA A 116 2.28 3.45 18.18
C ALA A 116 2.77 4.03 16.85
N LEU A 117 4.08 3.98 16.58
CA LEU A 117 4.68 4.38 15.30
C LEU A 117 4.12 3.57 14.13
N LEU A 118 4.01 2.25 14.29
CA LEU A 118 3.43 1.39 13.25
C LEU A 118 1.99 1.78 12.92
N THR A 119 1.19 2.03 13.96
CA THR A 119 -0.19 2.50 13.80
C THR A 119 -0.24 3.87 13.15
N TYR A 120 0.62 4.80 13.58
CA TYR A 120 0.73 6.16 13.04
C TYR A 120 1.10 6.15 11.55
N THR A 121 2.06 5.33 11.14
CA THR A 121 2.41 5.13 9.72
C THR A 121 1.23 4.56 8.93
N MET A 122 0.49 3.62 9.51
CA MET A 122 -0.70 3.03 8.89
C MET A 122 -1.87 4.01 8.75
N THR A 123 -2.08 4.92 9.69
CA THR A 123 -3.20 5.85 9.65
C THR A 123 -2.86 7.12 8.88
N GLU A 124 -1.72 7.76 9.19
CA GLU A 124 -1.39 9.09 8.66
C GLU A 124 -0.63 8.99 7.35
N LEU A 125 0.52 8.30 7.34
CA LEU A 125 1.36 8.28 6.15
C LEU A 125 0.72 7.50 5.00
N THR A 126 0.07 6.39 5.31
CA THR A 126 -0.65 5.60 4.28
C THR A 126 -1.82 6.39 3.69
N LEU A 127 -2.50 7.24 4.47
CA LEU A 127 -3.53 8.14 3.96
C LEU A 127 -2.95 9.18 2.98
N LEU A 128 -1.75 9.70 3.26
CA LEU A 128 -1.06 10.61 2.34
C LEU A 128 -0.61 9.88 1.04
N THR A 129 -0.14 8.64 1.16
CA THR A 129 0.15 7.81 -0.02
C THR A 129 -1.10 7.55 -0.85
N ASP A 130 -2.23 7.22 -0.20
CA ASP A 130 -3.52 7.06 -0.87
C ASP A 130 -3.98 8.36 -1.53
N TYR A 131 -3.77 9.52 -0.90
CA TYR A 131 -4.02 10.82 -1.52
C TYR A 131 -3.24 10.96 -2.84
N GLN A 132 -1.95 10.65 -2.84
CA GLN A 132 -1.12 10.71 -4.06
C GLN A 132 -1.54 9.68 -5.10
N LEU A 133 -2.04 8.51 -4.72
CA LEU A 133 -2.53 7.49 -5.66
C LEU A 133 -3.88 7.87 -6.27
N TYR A 134 -4.84 8.31 -5.45
CA TYR A 134 -6.24 8.38 -5.87
C TYR A 134 -6.80 9.80 -6.03
N LEU A 135 -6.33 10.76 -5.24
CA LEU A 135 -6.87 12.13 -5.24
C LEU A 135 -6.04 13.06 -6.13
N ASN A 136 -4.72 12.87 -6.19
CA ASN A 136 -3.86 13.59 -7.12
C ASN A 136 -4.27 13.28 -8.57
N GLY A 137 -4.83 14.27 -9.26
CA GLY A 137 -5.37 14.10 -10.61
C GLY A 137 -4.34 13.60 -11.63
N LYS A 138 -3.07 14.04 -11.53
CA LYS A 138 -2.00 13.66 -12.45
C LYS A 138 -1.59 12.20 -12.25
N ASN A 139 -1.46 11.76 -11.00
CA ASN A 139 -1.12 10.38 -10.69
C ASN A 139 -2.27 9.43 -11.03
N TYR A 140 -3.50 9.81 -10.66
CA TYR A 140 -4.68 8.99 -10.91
C TYR A 140 -4.92 8.74 -12.40
N SER A 141 -4.82 9.77 -13.24
CA SER A 141 -5.10 9.65 -14.69
C SER A 141 -3.98 8.96 -15.47
N ASN A 142 -2.73 9.09 -15.01
CA ASN A 142 -1.57 8.61 -15.75
C ASN A 142 -1.10 7.23 -15.28
N PHE A 143 -1.38 6.88 -14.03
CA PHE A 143 -0.94 5.63 -13.41
C PHE A 143 -2.11 4.83 -12.82
N THR A 144 -2.75 5.34 -11.77
CA THR A 144 -3.62 4.53 -10.89
C THR A 144 -4.83 3.95 -11.60
N ASN A 145 -5.54 4.72 -12.43
CA ASN A 145 -6.71 4.17 -13.13
C ASN A 145 -6.34 3.10 -14.17
N LYS A 146 -5.10 3.11 -14.69
CA LYS A 146 -4.62 2.16 -15.69
C LYS A 146 -4.03 0.91 -15.05
N VAL A 147 -3.36 1.04 -13.91
CA VAL A 147 -2.65 -0.12 -13.30
C VAL A 147 -3.62 -1.23 -12.92
N PHE A 148 -4.83 -0.90 -12.46
CA PHE A 148 -5.85 -1.92 -12.14
C PHE A 148 -6.27 -2.76 -13.34
N SER A 149 -6.15 -2.24 -14.57
CA SER A 149 -6.42 -3.04 -15.77
C SER A 149 -5.43 -4.19 -15.98
N LYS A 150 -4.23 -4.08 -15.39
CA LYS A 150 -3.21 -5.12 -15.40
C LYS A 150 -3.27 -6.04 -14.19
N LEU A 151 -3.93 -5.61 -13.11
CA LEU A 151 -4.01 -6.37 -11.86
C LEU A 151 -5.31 -7.19 -11.76
N LEU A 152 -6.40 -6.66 -12.30
CA LEU A 152 -7.75 -7.22 -12.15
C LEU A 152 -8.29 -7.75 -13.48
N TYR A 153 -9.19 -8.72 -13.38
CA TYR A 153 -9.94 -9.22 -14.52
C TYR A 153 -11.02 -8.23 -14.95
N TRP A 154 -11.36 -8.27 -16.24
CA TRP A 154 -12.58 -7.64 -16.74
C TRP A 154 -13.81 -8.36 -16.15
N PRO A 155 -14.88 -7.64 -15.73
CA PRO A 155 -15.09 -6.18 -15.77
C PRO A 155 -14.67 -5.40 -14.50
N MET A 156 -14.03 -6.03 -13.51
CA MET A 156 -13.78 -5.48 -12.17
C MET A 156 -12.78 -4.31 -12.15
N TRP A 157 -11.96 -4.17 -13.19
CA TRP A 157 -10.90 -3.16 -13.29
C TRP A 157 -11.36 -1.68 -13.25
N TYR A 158 -12.65 -1.35 -13.43
CA TYR A 158 -13.17 0.02 -13.37
C TYR A 158 -13.65 0.42 -11.99
N ASN A 159 -14.28 -0.51 -11.27
CA ASN A 159 -14.97 -0.21 -10.02
C ASN A 159 -13.99 -0.04 -8.86
N THR A 160 -12.94 -0.88 -8.80
CA THR A 160 -11.95 -0.85 -7.73
C THR A 160 -11.24 0.51 -7.59
N PRO A 161 -10.64 1.11 -8.66
CA PRO A 161 -10.00 2.41 -8.53
C PRO A 161 -10.97 3.54 -8.16
N LEU A 162 -12.24 3.47 -8.61
CA LEU A 162 -13.26 4.46 -8.27
C LEU A 162 -13.69 4.35 -6.80
N ASN A 163 -13.91 3.13 -6.31
CA ASN A 163 -14.26 2.86 -4.92
C ASN A 163 -13.13 3.30 -3.98
N ASN A 164 -11.89 2.91 -4.29
CA ASN A 164 -10.72 3.33 -3.50
C ASN A 164 -10.59 4.85 -3.48
N ARG A 165 -10.80 5.52 -4.62
CA ARG A 165 -10.79 6.98 -4.68
C ARG A 165 -11.87 7.62 -3.81
N ALA A 166 -13.08 7.07 -3.80
CA ALA A 166 -14.16 7.55 -2.93
C ALA A 166 -13.83 7.33 -1.44
N LEU A 167 -13.27 6.17 -1.09
CA LEU A 167 -12.84 5.86 0.28
C LEU A 167 -11.72 6.77 0.75
N THR A 168 -10.67 6.97 -0.05
CA THR A 168 -9.58 7.90 0.25
C THR A 168 -10.10 9.32 0.43
N ARG A 169 -11.00 9.77 -0.45
CA ARG A 169 -11.63 11.08 -0.34
C ARG A 169 -12.34 11.26 1.00
N LYS A 170 -13.15 10.27 1.39
CA LYS A 170 -13.87 10.27 2.67
C LYS A 170 -12.90 10.35 3.84
N ARG A 171 -11.86 9.49 3.87
CA ARG A 171 -10.85 9.47 4.94
C ARG A 171 -10.10 10.80 5.01
N TYR A 172 -9.60 11.29 3.89
CA TYR A 172 -8.80 12.51 3.80
C TYR A 172 -9.59 13.75 4.24
N TYR A 173 -10.83 13.92 3.79
CA TYR A 173 -11.62 15.09 4.20
C TYR A 173 -12.11 15.02 5.64
N VAL A 174 -12.34 13.83 6.20
CA VAL A 174 -12.64 13.71 7.64
C VAL A 174 -11.46 14.17 8.48
N HIS A 175 -10.23 13.84 8.10
CA HIS A 175 -9.03 14.18 8.87
C HIS A 175 -8.52 15.60 8.59
N ASP A 176 -8.35 15.97 7.32
CA ASP A 176 -7.55 17.15 6.93
C ASP A 176 -8.38 18.30 6.34
N SER A 177 -9.66 18.08 5.97
CA SER A 177 -10.50 19.14 5.40
C SER A 177 -12.00 18.91 5.65
N PRO A 178 -12.46 18.95 6.92
CA PRO A 178 -13.83 18.59 7.28
C PRO A 178 -14.89 19.50 6.63
N HIS A 179 -14.52 20.73 6.27
CA HIS A 179 -15.40 21.66 5.56
C HIS A 179 -15.76 21.22 4.13
N LYS A 180 -14.99 20.30 3.51
CA LYS A 180 -15.24 19.78 2.16
C LYS A 180 -16.16 18.57 2.10
N ILE A 181 -16.57 18.02 3.25
CA ILE A 181 -17.45 16.85 3.32
C ILE A 181 -18.81 17.14 2.66
N LEU A 182 -19.33 18.36 2.80
CA LEU A 182 -20.65 18.77 2.28
C LEU A 182 -20.72 18.91 0.74
N ASP A 183 -19.59 19.16 0.07
CA ASP A 183 -19.57 19.26 -1.41
C ASP A 183 -19.48 17.87 -2.08
N THR A 184 -19.24 16.82 -1.31
CA THR A 184 -18.78 15.51 -1.81
C THR A 184 -19.91 14.52 -2.15
N GLU A 185 -21.11 14.67 -1.57
CA GLU A 185 -22.25 13.78 -1.86
C GLU A 185 -22.84 13.98 -3.27
N MET A 186 -22.43 15.03 -4.00
CA MET A 186 -22.95 15.36 -5.32
C MET A 186 -22.11 14.89 -6.52
N GLU A 187 -20.81 14.60 -6.35
CA GLU A 187 -19.93 14.23 -7.49
C GLU A 187 -19.93 12.73 -7.84
N GLY A 188 -20.58 11.88 -7.03
CA GLY A 188 -20.58 10.41 -7.18
C GLY A 188 -21.27 9.86 -8.44
N PHE A 189 -21.88 10.72 -9.26
CA PHE A 189 -22.58 10.34 -10.50
C PHE A 189 -22.15 11.14 -11.74
N GLU A 190 -21.13 12.00 -11.66
CA GLU A 190 -20.77 12.92 -12.76
C GLU A 190 -19.93 12.29 -13.90
N ASN A 191 -20.14 11.01 -14.21
CA ASN A 191 -19.77 10.48 -15.52
C ASN A 191 -20.81 9.45 -15.98
N ILE A 192 -21.98 9.94 -16.40
CA ILE A 192 -22.71 9.63 -17.64
C ILE A 192 -24.04 10.37 -17.49
N HIS A 193 -24.00 11.67 -17.77
CA HIS A 193 -25.04 12.48 -18.41
C HIS A 193 -24.48 13.89 -18.33
N ILE A 194 -24.10 14.44 -19.49
CA ILE A 194 -24.14 15.88 -19.68
C ILE A 194 -25.66 16.21 -19.69
N ASP A 195 -26.31 16.01 -18.56
CA ASP A 195 -27.63 16.54 -18.30
C ASP A 195 -27.37 18.02 -18.05
N GLU A 196 -27.47 18.80 -19.12
CA GLU A 196 -28.36 19.96 -19.32
C GLU A 196 -29.18 20.51 -18.12
N LYS A 197 -28.82 20.28 -16.86
CA LYS A 197 -29.50 20.83 -15.67
C LYS A 197 -29.09 22.26 -15.31
N HIS A 198 -28.55 22.97 -16.29
CA HIS A 198 -28.48 24.44 -16.31
C HIS A 198 -28.96 25.02 -17.64
N GLU A 199 -29.87 24.34 -18.35
CA GLU A 199 -30.72 24.99 -19.36
C GLU A 199 -31.88 25.72 -18.69
N HIS A 200 -31.64 26.90 -18.13
CA HIS A 200 -32.68 27.93 -17.99
C HIS A 200 -32.12 29.33 -17.77
N ASP A 201 -30.97 29.65 -18.38
CA ASP A 201 -30.62 31.06 -18.62
C ASP A 201 -30.70 31.36 -20.13
N PRO A 202 -31.83 31.91 -20.61
CA PRO A 202 -32.07 32.15 -22.03
C PRO A 202 -31.14 33.21 -22.64
N SER A 203 -30.31 33.88 -21.83
CA SER A 203 -29.28 34.81 -22.31
C SER A 203 -27.98 34.12 -22.76
N MET A 204 -27.77 32.85 -22.41
CA MET A 204 -26.45 32.19 -22.49
C MET A 204 -26.23 31.26 -23.70
N ALA A 205 -27.24 31.00 -24.53
CA ALA A 205 -27.18 29.96 -25.56
C ALA A 205 -26.34 30.31 -26.81
N HIS A 206 -26.10 31.59 -27.11
CA HIS A 206 -25.64 32.00 -28.46
C HIS A 206 -24.18 32.44 -28.60
N SER A 207 -23.43 32.63 -27.51
CA SER A 207 -22.07 33.18 -27.60
C SER A 207 -20.99 32.10 -27.43
N LYS A 208 -20.33 31.73 -28.54
CA LYS A 208 -19.15 30.86 -28.54
C LYS A 208 -18.02 31.43 -27.67
N THR A 209 -17.89 32.76 -27.58
CA THR A 209 -16.90 33.43 -26.74
C THR A 209 -17.23 33.29 -25.26
N PHE A 210 -18.51 33.35 -24.88
CA PHE A 210 -18.93 33.14 -23.49
C PHE A 210 -18.71 31.70 -23.02
N LYS A 211 -19.03 30.70 -23.85
CA LYS A 211 -18.73 29.29 -23.55
C LYS A 211 -17.23 29.06 -23.30
N LEU A 212 -16.37 29.67 -24.13
CA LEU A 212 -14.91 29.60 -23.96
C LEU A 212 -14.45 30.29 -22.65
N THR A 213 -15.00 31.47 -22.33
CA THR A 213 -14.67 32.19 -21.10
C THR A 213 -15.13 31.42 -19.85
N LYS A 214 -16.33 30.83 -19.87
CA LYS A 214 -16.84 29.98 -18.76
C LYS A 214 -15.95 28.76 -18.56
N TYR A 215 -15.58 28.08 -19.63
CA TYR A 215 -14.65 26.94 -19.58
C TYR A 215 -13.29 27.36 -18.99
N LYS A 216 -12.69 28.46 -19.46
CA LYS A 216 -11.44 28.99 -18.90
C LYS A 216 -11.56 29.34 -17.41
N LYS A 217 -12.67 29.97 -16.99
CA LYS A 217 -12.92 30.30 -15.59
C LYS A 217 -13.02 29.04 -14.72
N MET A 218 -13.72 28.02 -15.20
CA MET A 218 -13.84 26.72 -14.51
C MET A 218 -12.48 26.03 -14.39
N GLN A 219 -11.68 26.00 -15.46
CA GLN A 219 -10.34 25.44 -15.45
C GLN A 219 -9.43 26.20 -14.47
N ASN A 220 -9.44 27.53 -14.50
CA ASN A 220 -8.65 28.33 -13.56
C ASN A 220 -9.05 28.07 -12.10
N LYS A 221 -10.36 28.00 -11.80
CA LYS A 221 -10.85 27.63 -10.46
C LYS A 221 -10.34 26.26 -10.03
N LYS A 222 -10.41 25.26 -10.91
CA LYS A 222 -9.92 23.90 -10.66
C LYS A 222 -8.41 23.88 -10.42
N THR A 223 -7.64 24.61 -11.21
CA THR A 223 -6.19 24.73 -11.04
C THR A 223 -5.84 25.37 -9.69
N LEU A 224 -6.51 26.45 -9.30
CA LEU A 224 -6.29 27.08 -8.00
C LEU A 224 -6.65 26.14 -6.84
N GLN A 225 -7.74 25.38 -6.96
CA GLN A 225 -8.11 24.39 -5.96
C GLN A 225 -7.06 23.29 -5.84
N ASN A 226 -6.57 22.77 -6.96
CA ASN A 226 -5.52 21.75 -6.96
C ASN A 226 -4.22 22.28 -6.32
N LEU A 227 -3.84 23.54 -6.59
CA LEU A 227 -2.68 24.16 -5.97
C LEU A 227 -2.84 24.30 -4.45
N GLN A 228 -4.04 24.70 -4.00
CA GLN A 228 -4.33 24.77 -2.57
C GLN A 228 -4.25 23.38 -1.92
N ASP A 229 -4.77 22.36 -2.58
CA ASP A 229 -4.78 20.99 -2.06
C ASP A 229 -3.36 20.41 -2.04
N ASP A 230 -2.54 20.69 -3.06
CA ASP A 230 -1.12 20.34 -3.08
C ASP A 230 -0.34 21.02 -1.94
N MET A 231 -0.61 22.30 -1.66
CA MET A 231 0.03 23.01 -0.54
C MET A 231 -0.35 22.40 0.82
N ASN A 232 -1.64 22.10 1.02
CA ASN A 232 -2.12 21.47 2.25
C ASN A 232 -1.52 20.08 2.43
N TYR A 233 -1.49 19.29 1.35
CA TYR A 233 -0.84 17.99 1.33
C TYR A 233 0.63 18.09 1.74
N ASN A 234 1.40 18.98 1.12
CA ASN A 234 2.83 19.10 1.38
C ASN A 234 3.12 19.49 2.83
N LYS A 235 2.35 20.44 3.37
CA LYS A 235 2.47 20.85 4.77
C LYS A 235 2.24 19.64 5.69
N ARG A 236 1.15 18.90 5.47
CA ARG A 236 0.80 17.71 6.27
C ARG A 236 1.85 16.61 6.13
N PHE A 237 2.38 16.41 4.93
CA PHE A 237 3.41 15.41 4.66
C PHE A 237 4.70 15.67 5.43
N VAL A 238 5.17 16.91 5.47
CA VAL A 238 6.35 17.29 6.25
C VAL A 238 6.08 17.15 7.75
N GLU A 239 4.92 17.57 8.25
CA GLU A 239 4.52 17.40 9.65
C GLU A 239 4.54 15.92 10.07
N VAL A 240 3.86 15.05 9.31
CA VAL A 240 3.78 13.61 9.62
C VAL A 240 5.17 12.96 9.64
N LEU A 241 6.07 13.35 8.73
CA LEU A 241 7.43 12.82 8.72
C LEU A 241 8.26 13.32 9.91
N ASN A 242 8.18 14.60 10.23
CA ASN A 242 8.89 15.16 11.38
C ASN A 242 8.42 14.50 12.68
N ASP A 243 7.10 14.40 12.89
CA ASP A 243 6.52 13.72 14.06
C ASP A 243 6.98 12.27 14.15
N TRP A 244 7.02 11.56 13.01
CA TRP A 244 7.47 10.17 12.96
C TRP A 244 8.93 10.05 13.38
N PHE A 245 9.81 10.89 12.83
CA PHE A 245 11.25 10.84 13.14
C PHE A 245 11.57 11.34 14.55
N GLU A 246 10.80 12.29 15.09
CA GLU A 246 10.94 12.72 16.48
C GLU A 246 10.70 11.58 17.45
N VAL A 247 9.62 10.82 17.26
CA VAL A 247 9.31 9.65 18.11
C VAL A 247 10.26 8.48 17.82
N ALA A 248 10.70 8.29 16.57
CA ALA A 248 11.62 7.22 16.21
C ALA A 248 12.98 7.32 16.93
N LYS A 249 13.45 8.54 17.27
CA LYS A 249 14.70 8.75 18.03
C LYS A 249 14.70 8.03 19.39
N ASP A 250 13.52 7.87 20.00
CA ASP A 250 13.35 7.18 21.29
C ASP A 250 13.23 5.64 21.14
N VAL A 251 13.28 5.13 19.90
CA VAL A 251 13.17 3.71 19.58
C VAL A 251 14.44 3.24 18.84
N PRO A 252 15.50 2.84 19.56
CA PRO A 252 16.79 2.47 18.96
C PRO A 252 16.72 1.33 17.93
N SER A 253 15.77 0.40 18.08
CA SER A 253 15.55 -0.69 17.11
C SER A 253 15.15 -0.19 15.73
N ILE A 254 14.59 1.02 15.63
CA ILE A 254 14.11 1.65 14.40
C ILE A 254 15.10 2.69 13.88
N TYR A 255 15.68 3.52 14.76
CA TYR A 255 16.43 4.70 14.33
C TYR A 255 17.95 4.48 14.18
N ASP A 256 18.62 3.79 15.11
CA ASP A 256 20.11 3.73 15.14
C ASP A 256 20.71 2.32 15.26
N GLY A 257 19.91 1.26 15.34
CA GLY A 257 20.42 -0.11 15.46
C GLY A 257 20.98 -0.68 14.15
N GLU A 258 21.91 -1.64 14.24
CA GLU A 258 22.43 -2.50 13.15
C GLU A 258 21.34 -3.34 12.40
N GLY A 259 20.07 -2.99 12.56
CA GLY A 259 18.90 -3.63 11.94
C GLY A 259 17.72 -2.67 11.69
N SER A 260 17.96 -1.34 11.65
CA SER A 260 16.92 -0.34 11.34
C SER A 260 16.18 -0.64 10.03
N CYS A 261 16.92 -1.06 9.00
CA CYS A 261 16.41 -1.50 7.70
C CYS A 261 15.66 -2.85 7.73
N SER A 262 15.54 -3.49 8.89
CA SER A 262 14.77 -4.73 9.10
C SER A 262 13.54 -4.54 10.00
N SER A 263 13.34 -3.36 10.61
CA SER A 263 12.13 -3.09 11.39
C SER A 263 10.90 -3.04 10.46
N PRO A 264 9.82 -3.79 10.75
CA PRO A 264 8.58 -3.73 9.98
C PRO A 264 8.02 -2.31 9.87
N THR A 265 8.15 -1.53 10.95
CA THR A 265 7.66 -0.15 11.04
C THR A 265 8.41 0.78 10.09
N TYR A 266 9.74 0.66 10.05
CA TYR A 266 10.56 1.45 9.13
C TYR A 266 10.37 1.03 7.68
N LEU A 267 10.28 -0.28 7.41
CA LEU A 267 10.00 -0.80 6.07
C LEU A 267 8.66 -0.29 5.52
N LEU A 268 7.64 -0.16 6.38
CA LEU A 268 6.36 0.42 5.98
C LEU A 268 6.47 1.92 5.67
N LEU A 269 7.24 2.69 6.45
CA LEU A 269 7.55 4.09 6.13
C LEU A 269 8.23 4.19 4.76
N LEU A 270 9.28 3.40 4.55
CA LEU A 270 10.04 3.38 3.30
C LEU A 270 9.16 2.97 2.11
N ALA A 271 8.25 2.01 2.28
CA ALA A 271 7.37 1.57 1.20
C ALA A 271 6.39 2.66 0.77
N ASN A 272 5.86 3.42 1.73
CA ASN A 272 5.02 4.59 1.45
C ASN A 272 5.79 5.67 0.69
N LEU A 273 6.99 6.03 1.16
CA LEU A 273 7.84 7.02 0.49
C LEU A 273 8.25 6.56 -0.91
N TYR A 274 8.63 5.28 -1.06
CA TYR A 274 8.96 4.68 -2.33
C TYR A 274 7.83 4.83 -3.35
N ILE A 275 6.60 4.46 -2.99
CA ILE A 275 5.44 4.62 -3.89
C ILE A 275 5.28 6.08 -4.30
N GLN A 276 5.24 7.02 -3.34
CA GLN A 276 5.03 8.42 -3.65
C GLN A 276 6.10 8.99 -4.61
N MET A 277 7.33 8.50 -4.52
CA MET A 277 8.45 8.91 -5.36
C MET A 277 8.50 8.27 -6.74
N GLU A 278 7.93 7.08 -6.92
CA GLU A 278 7.85 6.40 -8.22
C GLU A 278 6.61 6.80 -9.04
N LEU A 279 5.63 7.49 -8.41
CA LEU A 279 4.46 8.01 -9.12
C LEU A 279 4.81 9.12 -10.13
N PRO A 280 3.93 9.42 -11.11
CA PRO A 280 4.17 10.46 -12.13
C PRO A 280 4.45 11.88 -11.61
N ASN A 281 4.04 12.20 -10.37
CA ASN A 281 4.33 13.45 -9.69
C ASN A 281 5.46 13.31 -8.64
N GLY A 282 6.11 12.16 -8.56
CA GLY A 282 7.08 11.81 -7.52
C GLY A 282 8.36 12.65 -7.56
N SER A 283 8.69 13.29 -8.69
CA SER A 283 9.81 14.24 -8.75
C SER A 283 9.63 15.43 -7.80
N LYS A 284 8.40 15.92 -7.64
CA LYS A 284 8.10 16.98 -6.67
C LYS A 284 8.26 16.48 -5.24
N ILE A 285 7.80 15.27 -4.96
CA ILE A 285 7.95 14.65 -3.64
C ILE A 285 9.43 14.48 -3.29
N LYS A 286 10.27 14.05 -4.25
CA LYS A 286 11.73 13.98 -4.07
C LYS A 286 12.35 15.34 -3.74
N GLU A 287 11.91 16.40 -4.42
CA GLU A 287 12.36 17.76 -4.14
C GLU A 287 12.00 18.21 -2.71
N TYR A 288 10.78 17.94 -2.25
CA TYR A 288 10.38 18.21 -0.87
C TYR A 288 11.15 17.37 0.15
N LEU A 289 11.30 16.08 -0.10
CA LEU A 289 12.04 15.18 0.78
C LEU A 289 13.52 15.58 0.89
N SER A 290 14.12 16.13 -0.17
CA SER A 290 15.50 16.62 -0.16
C SER A 290 15.73 17.77 0.83
N SER A 291 14.66 18.42 1.30
CA SER A 291 14.71 19.47 2.34
C SER A 291 14.56 18.95 3.77
N VAL A 292 14.28 17.66 3.95
CA VAL A 292 14.07 17.02 5.26
C VAL A 292 15.42 16.57 5.83
N GLU A 293 15.64 16.80 7.13
CA GLU A 293 16.89 16.48 7.84
C GLU A 293 17.35 15.02 7.65
N HIS A 294 16.41 14.09 7.57
CA HIS A 294 16.69 12.65 7.51
C HIS A 294 16.79 12.09 6.08
N TRP A 295 16.80 12.93 5.05
CA TRP A 295 16.79 12.50 3.65
C TRP A 295 17.97 11.61 3.26
N ASP A 296 19.18 11.94 3.70
CA ASP A 296 20.38 11.17 3.37
C ASP A 296 20.25 9.72 3.85
N LYS A 297 19.69 9.51 5.04
CA LYS A 297 19.41 8.17 5.57
C LYS A 297 18.34 7.45 4.73
N ILE A 298 17.20 8.11 4.49
CA ILE A 298 16.09 7.53 3.71
C ILE A 298 16.54 7.13 2.31
N SER A 299 17.27 8.01 1.62
CA SER A 299 17.73 7.79 0.25
C SER A 299 18.72 6.63 0.17
N ASN A 300 19.70 6.58 1.08
CA ASN A 300 20.65 5.47 1.17
C ASN A 300 19.94 4.14 1.48
N ASP A 301 18.98 4.13 2.42
CA ASP A 301 18.25 2.91 2.77
C ASP A 301 17.36 2.42 1.63
N LEU A 302 16.74 3.32 0.88
CA LEU A 302 15.95 2.97 -0.31
C LEU A 302 16.82 2.48 -1.46
N GLU A 303 18.00 3.08 -1.66
CA GLU A 303 18.96 2.60 -2.66
C GLU A 303 19.50 1.23 -2.25
N TYR A 304 19.81 1.03 -0.96
CA TYR A 304 20.17 -0.27 -0.41
C TYR A 304 19.06 -1.28 -0.65
N LEU A 305 17.80 -0.96 -0.35
CA LEU A 305 16.69 -1.88 -0.61
C LEU A 305 16.58 -2.21 -2.10
N LYS A 306 16.71 -1.24 -3.00
CA LYS A 306 16.67 -1.46 -4.46
C LYS A 306 17.83 -2.32 -5.00
N THR A 307 19.02 -2.16 -4.45
CA THR A 307 20.25 -2.81 -4.94
C THR A 307 20.57 -4.12 -4.24
N SER A 308 20.14 -4.27 -2.99
CA SER A 308 20.15 -5.54 -2.29
C SER A 308 19.10 -6.47 -2.88
N GLY A 309 19.32 -7.78 -2.76
CA GLY A 309 18.32 -8.80 -3.13
C GLY A 309 16.98 -8.68 -2.37
N TYR A 310 16.83 -7.71 -1.45
CA TYR A 310 15.55 -7.32 -0.85
C TYR A 310 14.62 -6.62 -1.87
N GLY A 311 15.19 -5.87 -2.83
CA GLY A 311 14.48 -5.09 -3.85
C GLY A 311 14.65 -5.56 -5.28
N GLU A 312 15.45 -6.61 -5.54
CA GLU A 312 15.08 -7.57 -6.58
C GLU A 312 13.75 -8.21 -6.16
N MET A 313 12.68 -7.47 -6.41
CA MET A 313 11.28 -7.85 -6.25
C MET A 313 10.90 -9.02 -7.17
N ILE A 314 11.86 -9.77 -7.72
CA ILE A 314 11.64 -10.91 -8.59
C ILE A 314 11.39 -12.10 -7.68
N ILE A 315 10.13 -12.24 -7.26
CA ILE A 315 9.69 -13.49 -6.65
C ILE A 315 9.84 -14.57 -7.73
N GLN A 316 10.61 -15.62 -7.43
CA GLN A 316 11.07 -16.57 -8.45
C GLN A 316 9.91 -17.37 -9.04
N LYS A 317 9.76 -17.32 -10.37
CA LYS A 317 8.64 -17.91 -11.11
C LYS A 317 8.73 -19.42 -11.34
N ASP A 318 9.93 -19.98 -11.29
CA ASP A 318 10.25 -21.28 -11.88
C ASP A 318 10.36 -22.43 -10.86
N GLY A 319 10.08 -22.19 -9.57
CA GLY A 319 10.13 -23.22 -8.53
C GLY A 319 11.50 -23.91 -8.41
N SER A 320 12.53 -23.37 -9.07
CA SER A 320 13.89 -23.87 -9.04
C SER A 320 14.61 -23.22 -7.86
N ILE A 321 15.16 -24.05 -6.97
CA ILE A 321 15.90 -23.58 -5.81
C ILE A 321 17.27 -23.11 -6.28
N ASP A 322 17.41 -21.85 -6.66
CA ASP A 322 18.75 -21.30 -6.83
C ASP A 322 19.40 -21.07 -5.46
N ARG A 323 20.73 -21.18 -5.41
CA ARG A 323 21.52 -21.18 -4.17
C ARG A 323 21.47 -19.85 -3.41
N ASN A 324 20.86 -18.82 -3.99
CA ASN A 324 20.75 -17.45 -3.45
C ASN A 324 19.46 -17.14 -2.64
N GLY A 325 18.50 -18.07 -2.52
CA GLY A 325 17.49 -18.05 -1.43
C GLY A 325 16.38 -16.98 -1.47
N GLY A 326 15.77 -16.68 -2.62
CA GLY A 326 14.60 -15.76 -2.72
C GLY A 326 13.28 -16.35 -2.20
N LEU A 327 12.24 -15.51 -2.02
CA LEU A 327 10.86 -15.94 -1.73
C LEU A 327 10.26 -16.74 -2.91
N GLN A 328 9.48 -17.77 -2.61
CA GLN A 328 8.84 -18.61 -3.63
C GLN A 328 7.54 -17.97 -4.16
N LEU A 329 7.45 -17.74 -5.48
CA LEU A 329 6.22 -17.27 -6.13
C LEU A 329 5.39 -18.46 -6.53
N GLN A 330 4.09 -18.43 -6.20
CA GLN A 330 3.13 -19.35 -6.77
C GLN A 330 2.10 -18.63 -7.64
N PRO A 331 1.72 -19.23 -8.78
CA PRO A 331 0.59 -18.72 -9.55
C PRO A 331 -0.69 -18.89 -8.74
N ALA A 332 -1.57 -17.89 -8.79
CA ALA A 332 -2.85 -17.96 -8.12
C ALA A 332 -3.69 -19.12 -8.68
N LYS A 333 -4.15 -20.01 -7.80
CA LYS A 333 -5.06 -21.11 -8.16
C LYS A 333 -6.40 -20.56 -8.60
N PHE A 334 -7.19 -21.38 -9.28
CA PHE A 334 -8.48 -20.94 -9.82
C PHE A 334 -9.40 -20.31 -8.75
N ASN A 335 -9.49 -20.90 -7.55
CA ASN A 335 -10.28 -20.37 -6.43
C ASN A 335 -9.68 -19.12 -5.77
N GLU A 336 -8.40 -18.83 -6.01
CA GLU A 336 -7.69 -17.65 -5.49
C GLU A 336 -7.76 -16.47 -6.46
N GLN A 337 -8.06 -16.72 -7.74
CA GLN A 337 -8.19 -15.68 -8.75
C GLN A 337 -9.45 -14.83 -8.52
N GLY A 338 -9.36 -13.54 -8.88
CA GLY A 338 -10.50 -12.61 -8.94
C GLY A 338 -11.19 -12.60 -10.30
N ASN A 339 -11.43 -13.77 -10.90
CA ASN A 339 -12.14 -13.87 -12.18
C ASN A 339 -13.66 -13.72 -11.97
N ILE A 340 -14.43 -13.61 -13.05
CA ILE A 340 -15.88 -13.36 -12.98
C ILE A 340 -16.60 -14.45 -12.19
N ILE A 341 -16.24 -15.72 -12.42
CA ILE A 341 -16.90 -16.87 -11.81
C ILE A 341 -16.62 -16.90 -10.31
N THR A 342 -15.35 -16.76 -9.93
CA THR A 342 -14.91 -16.84 -8.52
C THR A 342 -15.38 -15.63 -7.73
N SER A 343 -15.35 -14.44 -8.32
CA SER A 343 -15.88 -13.22 -7.67
C SER A 343 -17.39 -13.33 -7.45
N LEU A 344 -18.15 -13.85 -8.42
CA LEU A 344 -19.59 -14.09 -8.26
C LEU A 344 -19.88 -15.14 -7.21
N TYR A 345 -19.11 -16.24 -7.19
CA TYR A 345 -19.20 -17.27 -6.15
C TYR A 345 -18.93 -16.68 -4.76
N ASN A 346 -17.85 -15.91 -4.60
CA ASN A 346 -17.49 -15.28 -3.33
C ASN A 346 -18.53 -14.24 -2.90
N TYR A 347 -19.07 -13.47 -3.85
CA TYR A 347 -20.16 -12.53 -3.59
C TYR A 347 -21.40 -13.25 -3.05
N ILE A 348 -21.85 -14.31 -3.72
CA ILE A 348 -23.01 -15.10 -3.27
C ILE A 348 -22.76 -15.72 -1.90
N THR A 349 -21.57 -16.31 -1.69
CA THR A 349 -21.19 -16.94 -0.42
C THR A 349 -21.16 -15.96 0.75
N TRP A 350 -21.01 -14.66 0.48
CA TRP A 350 -21.03 -13.65 1.54
C TRP A 350 -22.46 -13.31 2.03
N TYR A 351 -23.48 -13.56 1.21
CA TYR A 351 -24.89 -13.31 1.54
C TYR A 351 -25.68 -14.56 1.94
N LEU A 352 -25.12 -15.75 1.72
CA LEU A 352 -25.64 -17.03 2.19
C LEU A 352 -25.07 -17.36 3.56
#